data_AF-A0A6C0GLL6-F1
#
_entry.id   AF-A0A6C0GLL6-F1
#
_cell.length_a   1.000
_cell.length_b   1.000
_cell.length_c   1.000
_cell.angle_alpha   90.00
_cell.angle_beta   90.00
_cell.angle_gamma   90.00
#
_symmetry.space_group_name_H-M   'P 1'
#
loop_
_entity.id
_entity.type
_entity.pdbx_description
1 polymer ?
#
loop_
_entity_poly.entity_id
_entity_poly.type
_entity_poly.pdbx_seq_one_letter_code
_entity_poly.pdbx_strand_id
1 'polypeptide(L)'
;MNRKDEILAILIANTSRKNRSLDLVQIYSLIEEFIKHYGSINDLINALNISKGMLRKFTSIQKLSNPVRELVKKREIDSVEIVNSLSQLSFNEQYFVAEQIINKSFNSQDIRILTPLKEKFPDLPIQSLVEKVRDSKQLKISVIKFAYKDGLIEDKLRKYLVEYITSDNIIEINFKDEGIIKITKQGEKKLRDAAKLHKKTLSQFISKLIEQSYVKRP
;
A
#
# COMPACT_ATOMS: atom_id res chain seq x y z
N MET A 1 37.47 2.85 -22.87
CA MET A 1 35.99 2.88 -22.96
C MET A 1 35.60 4.34 -23.06
N ASN A 2 34.64 4.74 -23.90
CA ASN A 2 34.22 6.15 -23.90
C ASN A 2 33.34 6.42 -22.66
N ARG A 3 33.24 7.68 -22.21
CA ARG A 3 32.48 8.04 -20.99
C ARG A 3 31.01 7.64 -21.05
N LYS A 4 30.39 7.68 -22.23
CA LYS A 4 29.01 7.24 -22.44
C LYS A 4 28.83 5.75 -22.08
N ASP A 5 29.72 4.90 -22.58
CA ASP A 5 29.70 3.47 -22.34
C ASP A 5 29.98 3.15 -20.86
N GLU A 6 30.87 3.92 -20.20
CA GLU A 6 31.09 3.84 -18.75
C GLU A 6 29.84 4.13 -17.93
N ILE A 7 29.15 5.23 -18.22
CA ILE A 7 27.90 5.59 -17.53
C ILE A 7 26.86 4.50 -17.72
N LEU A 8 26.68 4.01 -18.96
CA LEU A 8 25.72 2.94 -19.24
C LEU A 8 26.06 1.67 -18.49
N ALA A 9 27.32 1.24 -18.49
CA ALA A 9 27.75 0.05 -17.75
C ALA A 9 27.47 0.17 -16.25
N ILE A 10 27.78 1.34 -15.65
CA ILE A 10 27.53 1.61 -14.23
C ILE A 10 26.03 1.63 -13.93
N LEU A 11 25.23 2.29 -14.76
CA LEU A 11 23.77 2.35 -14.60
C LEU A 11 23.13 0.98 -14.77
N ILE A 12 23.55 0.15 -15.74
CA ILE A 12 23.07 -1.22 -15.90
C ILE A 12 23.37 -2.02 -14.63
N ALA A 13 24.60 -1.96 -14.11
CA ALA A 13 25.01 -2.68 -12.91
C ALA A 13 24.21 -2.27 -11.67
N ASN A 14 23.78 -1.01 -11.59
CA ASN A 14 23.06 -0.46 -10.44
C ASN A 14 21.54 -0.39 -10.59
N THR A 15 20.98 -0.54 -11.79
CA THR A 15 19.50 -0.55 -11.97
C THR A 15 18.93 -1.95 -12.10
N SER A 16 19.71 -2.93 -12.56
CA SER A 16 19.27 -4.33 -12.74
C SER A 16 19.40 -5.20 -11.48
N ARG A 17 20.24 -4.82 -10.51
CA ARG A 17 20.59 -5.64 -9.34
C ARG A 17 19.96 -5.12 -8.06
N LYS A 18 19.69 -6.04 -7.11
CA LYS A 18 19.19 -5.70 -5.77
C LYS A 18 20.26 -5.03 -4.91
N ASN A 19 21.51 -5.47 -5.02
CA ASN A 19 22.66 -4.92 -4.27
C ASN A 19 23.42 -3.94 -5.17
N ARG A 20 23.25 -2.65 -4.91
CA ARG A 20 23.85 -1.55 -5.69
C ARG A 20 25.15 -1.06 -5.05
N SER A 21 26.16 -0.82 -5.88
CA SER A 21 27.43 -0.23 -5.44
C SER A 21 27.34 1.29 -5.28
N LEU A 22 26.40 1.93 -5.96
CA LEU A 22 26.12 3.37 -5.84
C LEU A 22 24.85 3.62 -5.02
N ASP A 23 24.85 4.73 -4.28
CA ASP A 23 23.61 5.24 -3.68
C ASP A 23 22.70 5.83 -4.77
N LEU A 24 21.43 6.03 -4.43
CA LEU A 24 20.44 6.48 -5.40
C LEU A 24 20.75 7.90 -5.92
N VAL A 25 21.36 8.79 -5.11
CA VAL A 25 21.72 10.16 -5.53
C VAL A 25 22.81 10.12 -6.60
N GLN A 26 23.80 9.26 -6.44
CA GLN A 26 24.84 9.01 -7.46
C GLN A 26 24.23 8.46 -8.76
N ILE A 27 23.30 7.51 -8.65
CA ILE A 27 22.59 6.95 -9.82
C ILE A 27 21.82 8.05 -10.55
N TYR A 28 21.12 8.93 -9.82
CA TYR A 28 20.43 10.07 -10.40
C TYR A 28 21.38 11.02 -11.13
N SER A 29 22.54 11.35 -10.54
CA SER A 29 23.54 12.21 -11.17
C SER A 29 24.05 11.63 -12.49
N LEU A 30 24.26 10.31 -12.57
CA LEU A 30 24.66 9.63 -13.80
C LEU A 30 23.54 9.62 -14.85
N ILE A 31 22.28 9.49 -14.43
CA ILE A 31 21.12 9.62 -15.33
C ILE A 31 21.06 11.04 -15.93
N GLU A 32 21.27 12.08 -15.11
CA GLU A 32 21.31 13.46 -15.59
C GLU A 32 22.48 13.70 -16.53
N GLU A 33 23.68 13.22 -16.18
CA GLU A 33 24.86 13.31 -17.04
C GLU A 33 24.59 12.65 -18.41
N PHE A 34 23.96 11.47 -18.40
CA PHE A 34 23.59 10.77 -19.62
C PHE A 34 22.66 11.60 -20.52
N ILE A 35 21.55 12.07 -19.95
CA ILE A 35 20.52 12.81 -20.69
C ILE A 35 21.06 14.15 -21.19
N LYS A 36 21.93 14.81 -20.42
CA LYS A 36 22.46 16.11 -20.79
C LYS A 36 23.49 16.04 -21.93
N HIS A 37 24.28 14.96 -22.00
CA HIS A 37 25.47 14.94 -22.85
C HIS A 37 25.46 13.87 -23.95
N TYR A 38 24.64 12.82 -23.83
CA TYR A 38 24.84 11.61 -24.66
C TYR A 38 23.58 11.05 -25.33
N GLY A 39 22.38 11.51 -24.96
CA GLY A 39 21.13 11.07 -25.58
C GLY A 39 19.87 11.55 -24.88
N SER A 40 18.73 11.03 -25.31
CA SER A 40 17.41 11.32 -24.75
C SER A 40 17.04 10.34 -23.61
N ILE A 41 15.95 10.65 -22.91
CA ILE A 41 15.32 9.74 -21.95
C ILE A 41 14.98 8.39 -22.61
N ASN A 42 14.50 8.39 -23.86
CA ASN A 42 14.13 7.16 -24.55
C ASN A 42 15.35 6.30 -24.89
N ASP A 43 16.47 6.93 -25.27
CA ASP A 43 17.72 6.22 -25.53
C ASP A 43 18.23 5.52 -24.27
N LEU A 44 18.14 6.20 -23.12
CA LEU A 44 18.53 5.62 -21.84
C LEU A 44 17.62 4.46 -21.42
N ILE A 45 16.30 4.60 -21.57
CA ILE A 45 15.31 3.55 -21.30
C ILE A 45 15.64 2.29 -22.11
N ASN A 46 15.90 2.45 -23.41
CA ASN A 46 16.22 1.36 -24.31
C ASN A 46 17.57 0.71 -23.94
N ALA A 47 18.59 1.52 -23.64
CA ALA A 47 19.92 1.03 -23.29
C ALA A 47 19.94 0.28 -21.94
N LEU A 48 19.15 0.73 -20.96
CA LEU A 48 19.04 0.08 -19.64
C LEU A 48 18.05 -1.09 -19.64
N ASN A 49 17.22 -1.24 -20.68
CA ASN A 49 16.12 -2.19 -20.76
C ASN A 49 15.19 -2.12 -19.53
N ILE A 50 14.81 -0.90 -19.14
CA ILE A 50 13.87 -0.65 -18.02
C ILE A 50 12.64 0.08 -18.53
N SER A 51 11.52 -0.03 -17.81
CA SER A 51 10.33 0.75 -18.15
C SER A 51 10.52 2.24 -17.87
N LYS A 52 9.80 3.10 -18.61
CA LYS A 52 9.70 4.55 -18.32
C LYS A 52 9.28 4.82 -16.87
N GLY A 53 8.39 3.99 -16.34
CA GLY A 53 7.96 4.06 -14.94
C GLY A 53 9.10 3.81 -13.96
N MET A 54 9.98 2.85 -14.24
CA MET A 54 11.14 2.56 -13.38
C MET A 54 12.16 3.70 -13.42
N LEU A 55 12.49 4.23 -14.61
CA LEU A 55 13.40 5.37 -14.73
C LEU A 55 12.86 6.60 -13.97
N ARG A 56 11.55 6.85 -14.06
CA ARG A 56 10.88 7.92 -13.31
C ARG A 56 11.05 7.78 -11.80
N LYS A 57 11.09 6.56 -11.26
CA LYS A 57 11.33 6.34 -9.82
C LYS A 57 12.78 6.66 -9.43
N PHE A 58 13.77 6.35 -10.27
CA PHE A 58 15.15 6.74 -10.01
C PHE A 58 15.33 8.27 -10.05
N THR A 59 14.61 8.95 -10.94
CA THR A 59 14.68 10.42 -11.04
C THR A 59 13.82 11.16 -10.02
N SER A 60 13.09 10.47 -9.15
CA SER A 60 12.27 11.11 -8.11
C SER A 60 13.10 11.78 -7.02
N ILE A 61 14.40 11.45 -6.92
CA ILE A 61 15.34 12.03 -5.96
C ILE A 61 15.41 13.56 -6.05
N GLN A 62 15.27 14.11 -7.25
CA GLN A 62 15.30 15.55 -7.47
C GLN A 62 14.23 16.31 -6.67
N LYS A 63 13.13 15.63 -6.33
CA LYS A 63 11.98 16.18 -5.59
C LYS A 63 12.08 15.94 -4.07
N LEU A 64 13.17 15.34 -3.59
CA LEU A 64 13.40 15.19 -2.17
C LEU A 64 13.98 16.48 -1.59
N SER A 65 13.54 16.81 -0.38
CA SER A 65 14.16 17.84 0.45
C SER A 65 15.61 17.48 0.78
N ASN A 66 16.46 18.48 1.02
CA ASN A 66 17.87 18.27 1.30
C ASN A 66 18.12 17.30 2.47
N PRO A 67 17.42 17.41 3.61
CA PRO A 67 17.58 16.45 4.71
C PRO A 67 17.34 15.01 4.27
N VAL A 68 16.27 14.75 3.51
CA VAL A 68 15.94 13.39 3.05
C VAL A 68 16.93 12.90 2.00
N ARG A 69 17.44 13.79 1.13
CA ARG A 69 18.50 13.44 0.17
C ARG A 69 19.78 13.00 0.87
N GLU A 70 20.15 13.62 1.99
CA GLU A 70 21.29 13.18 2.80
C GLU A 70 21.08 11.80 3.42
N LEU A 71 19.85 11.48 3.87
CA LEU A 71 19.51 10.13 4.37
C LEU A 71 19.66 9.06 3.26
N VAL A 72 19.28 9.41 2.03
CA VAL A 72 19.45 8.52 0.86
C VAL A 72 20.93 8.33 0.52
N LYS A 73 21.72 9.41 0.54
CA LYS A 73 23.16 9.38 0.29
C LYS A 73 23.91 8.52 1.31
N LYS A 74 23.53 8.61 2.58
CA LYS A 74 24.04 7.76 3.67
C LYS A 74 23.51 6.32 3.64
N ARG A 75 22.61 6.00 2.70
CA ARG A 75 21.91 4.72 2.57
C ARG A 75 21.07 4.32 3.79
N GLU A 76 20.66 5.29 4.60
CA GLU A 76 19.65 5.06 5.64
C GLU A 76 18.27 4.82 5.00
N ILE A 77 18.04 5.39 3.82
CA ILE A 77 16.90 5.09 2.94
C ILE A 77 17.42 4.70 1.55
N ASP A 78 17.44 3.39 1.26
CA ASP A 78 17.96 2.85 -0.01
C ASP A 78 16.91 2.07 -0.82
N SER A 79 15.62 2.39 -0.63
CA SER A 79 14.54 1.81 -1.45
C SER A 79 14.07 2.82 -2.49
N VAL A 80 14.17 2.45 -3.77
CA VAL A 80 13.64 3.23 -4.90
C VAL A 80 12.14 3.48 -4.76
N GLU A 81 11.39 2.51 -4.22
CA GLU A 81 9.95 2.67 -3.98
C GLU A 81 9.67 3.69 -2.88
N ILE A 82 10.40 3.61 -1.76
CA ILE A 82 10.27 4.57 -0.66
C ILE A 82 10.62 5.99 -1.13
N VAL A 83 11.75 6.14 -1.83
CA VAL A 83 12.19 7.42 -2.38
C VAL A 83 11.16 8.01 -3.35
N ASN A 84 10.59 7.19 -4.23
CA ASN A 84 9.52 7.63 -5.10
C ASN A 84 8.26 8.05 -4.34
N SER A 85 7.85 7.31 -3.30
CA SER A 85 6.68 7.68 -2.50
C SER A 85 6.91 8.93 -1.65
N LEU A 86 8.10 9.11 -1.06
CA LEU A 86 8.46 10.34 -0.35
C LEU A 86 8.39 11.55 -1.28
N SER A 87 8.84 11.41 -2.54
CA SER A 87 8.84 12.50 -3.53
C SER A 87 7.47 13.09 -3.86
N GLN A 88 6.39 12.43 -3.42
CA GLN A 88 5.00 12.84 -3.62
C GLN A 88 4.44 13.65 -2.43
N LEU A 89 5.19 13.74 -1.33
CA LEU A 89 4.84 14.53 -0.14
C LEU A 89 5.50 15.92 -0.20
N SER A 90 4.98 16.88 0.56
CA SER A 90 5.65 18.18 0.72
C SER A 90 6.97 18.03 1.49
N PHE A 91 7.89 18.97 1.34
CA PHE A 91 9.24 18.86 1.93
C PHE A 91 9.25 18.68 3.45
N ASN A 92 8.32 19.32 4.17
CA ASN A 92 8.18 19.16 5.62
C ASN A 92 7.67 17.76 5.99
N GLU A 93 6.72 17.25 5.22
CA GLU A 93 6.13 15.91 5.43
C GLU A 93 7.12 14.80 5.07
N GLN A 94 7.94 15.01 4.03
CA GLN A 94 8.99 14.06 3.62
C GLN A 94 9.93 13.72 4.76
N TYR A 95 10.42 14.73 5.47
CA TYR A 95 11.37 14.51 6.57
C TYR A 95 10.71 13.75 7.73
N PHE A 96 9.51 14.17 8.14
CA PHE A 96 8.74 13.48 9.17
C PHE A 96 8.54 11.99 8.85
N VAL A 97 8.11 11.67 7.63
CA VAL A 97 7.90 10.26 7.21
C VAL A 97 9.22 9.50 7.10
N ALA A 98 10.29 10.15 6.63
CA ALA A 98 11.63 9.56 6.57
C ALA A 98 12.14 9.14 7.97
N GLU A 99 11.93 9.95 9.01
CA GLU A 99 12.27 9.60 10.39
C GLU A 99 11.49 8.36 10.87
N GLN A 100 10.21 8.26 10.53
CA GLN A 100 9.42 7.07 10.89
C GLN A 100 9.96 5.78 10.24
N ILE A 101 10.51 5.89 9.02
CA ILE A 101 11.11 4.78 8.27
C ILE A 101 12.45 4.36 8.88
N ILE A 102 13.33 5.31 9.19
CA ILE A 102 14.63 5.06 9.83
C ILE A 102 14.45 4.39 11.19
N ASN A 103 13.46 4.86 11.96
CA ASN A 103 13.09 4.28 13.24
C ASN A 103 12.34 2.94 13.11
N LYS A 104 12.24 2.37 11.90
CA LYS A 104 11.58 1.08 11.58
C LYS A 104 10.12 0.99 12.02
N SER A 105 9.50 2.13 12.30
CA SER A 105 8.09 2.23 12.67
C SER A 105 7.17 2.29 11.43
N PHE A 106 7.78 2.46 10.26
CA PHE A 106 7.14 2.55 8.95
C PHE A 106 7.99 1.81 7.90
N ASN A 107 7.35 1.11 6.97
CA ASN A 107 8.02 0.34 5.92
C ASN A 107 7.49 0.69 4.52
N SER A 108 7.96 -0.03 3.49
CA SER A 108 7.56 0.22 2.09
C SER A 108 6.08 -0.04 1.80
N GLN A 109 5.44 -0.97 2.49
CA GLN A 109 4.00 -1.21 2.34
C GLN A 109 3.19 -0.05 2.94
N ASP A 110 3.66 0.48 4.07
CA ASP A 110 2.97 1.56 4.77
C ASP A 110 2.99 2.85 3.98
N ILE A 111 4.13 3.21 3.41
CA ILE A 111 4.24 4.42 2.58
C ILE A 111 3.42 4.30 1.29
N ARG A 112 3.28 3.09 0.75
CA ARG A 112 2.41 2.82 -0.41
C ARG A 112 0.92 3.03 -0.09
N ILE A 113 0.52 2.87 1.16
CA ILE A 113 -0.83 3.20 1.63
C ILE A 113 -0.93 4.70 1.98
N LEU A 114 0.12 5.27 2.57
CA LEU A 114 0.16 6.66 3.00
C LEU A 114 -0.05 7.63 1.85
N THR A 115 0.64 7.45 0.71
CA THR A 115 0.55 8.42 -0.38
C THR A 115 -0.86 8.55 -0.96
N PRO A 116 -1.57 7.47 -1.34
CA PRO A 116 -2.96 7.57 -1.77
C PRO A 116 -3.89 8.15 -0.69
N LEU A 117 -3.63 7.88 0.60
CA LEU A 117 -4.37 8.50 1.69
C LEU A 117 -4.15 10.00 1.75
N LYS A 118 -2.91 10.47 1.55
CA LYS A 118 -2.60 11.90 1.52
C LYS A 118 -3.25 12.59 0.32
N GLU A 119 -3.25 11.96 -0.85
CA GLU A 119 -3.95 12.47 -2.03
C GLU A 119 -5.47 12.58 -1.80
N LYS A 120 -6.07 11.61 -1.10
CA LYS A 120 -7.49 11.60 -0.77
C LYS A 120 -7.87 12.60 0.33
N PHE A 121 -6.95 12.89 1.24
CA PHE A 121 -7.16 13.78 2.39
C PHE A 121 -6.02 14.82 2.50
N PRO A 122 -5.94 15.76 1.55
CA PRO A 122 -4.81 16.69 1.44
C PRO A 122 -4.68 17.63 2.65
N ASP A 123 -5.80 17.98 3.28
CA ASP A 123 -5.83 18.90 4.43
C ASP A 123 -5.52 18.23 5.76
N LEU A 124 -5.53 16.89 5.81
CA LEU A 124 -5.17 16.19 7.03
C LEU A 124 -3.66 16.30 7.29
N PRO A 125 -3.24 16.60 8.53
CA PRO A 125 -1.83 16.57 8.91
C PRO A 125 -1.23 15.19 8.67
N ILE A 126 0.01 15.17 8.15
CA ILE A 126 0.70 13.91 7.83
C ILE A 126 0.82 12.98 9.03
N GLN A 127 1.00 13.53 10.24
CA GLN A 127 1.07 12.78 11.48
C GLN A 127 -0.20 11.95 11.70
N SER A 128 -1.38 12.55 11.55
CA SER A 128 -2.65 11.86 11.72
C SER A 128 -2.86 10.77 10.67
N LEU A 129 -2.33 10.94 9.45
CA LEU A 129 -2.37 9.91 8.42
C LEU A 129 -1.43 8.74 8.74
N VAL A 130 -0.23 9.01 9.25
CA VAL A 130 0.71 7.98 9.71
C VAL A 130 0.12 7.18 10.87
N GLU A 131 -0.53 7.84 11.82
CA GLU A 131 -1.27 7.19 12.92
C GLU A 131 -2.38 6.28 12.38
N LYS A 132 -3.22 6.78 11.47
CA LYS A 132 -4.26 5.96 10.81
C LYS A 132 -3.69 4.72 10.11
N VAL A 133 -2.57 4.85 9.40
CA VAL A 133 -1.91 3.70 8.76
C VAL A 133 -1.42 2.71 9.82
N ARG A 134 -0.83 3.18 10.91
CA ARG A 134 -0.36 2.35 12.01
C ARG A 134 -1.50 1.62 12.71
N ASP A 135 -2.58 2.32 13.03
CA ASP A 135 -3.77 1.77 13.70
C ASP A 135 -4.47 0.72 12.84
N SER A 136 -4.49 0.93 11.52
CA SER A 136 -5.08 -0.03 10.57
C SER A 136 -4.39 -1.41 10.62
N LYS A 137 -3.10 -1.48 10.98
CA LYS A 137 -2.38 -2.74 11.15
C LYS A 137 -2.79 -3.51 12.40
N GLN A 138 -3.20 -2.79 13.44
CA GLN A 138 -3.65 -3.42 14.69
C GLN A 138 -5.05 -4.01 14.55
N LEU A 139 -5.84 -3.49 13.61
CA LEU A 139 -7.12 -4.07 13.23
C LEU A 139 -6.88 -5.39 12.48
N LYS A 140 -6.80 -6.50 13.23
CA LYS A 140 -6.92 -7.84 12.65
C LYS A 140 -8.35 -8.03 12.18
N ILE A 141 -8.56 -7.79 10.88
CA ILE A 141 -9.85 -7.97 10.20
C ILE A 141 -9.94 -9.39 9.68
N SER A 142 -11.08 -10.03 9.92
CA SER A 142 -11.45 -11.30 9.32
C SER A 142 -12.43 -11.01 8.19
N VAL A 143 -12.14 -11.58 7.02
CA VAL A 143 -12.92 -11.36 5.80
C VAL A 143 -13.67 -12.64 5.48
N ILE A 144 -15.00 -12.57 5.47
CA ILE A 144 -15.88 -13.67 5.08
C ILE A 144 -16.40 -13.36 3.68
N LYS A 145 -16.01 -14.19 2.71
CA LYS A 145 -16.45 -14.11 1.32
C LYS A 145 -17.55 -15.13 1.06
N PHE A 146 -18.56 -14.76 0.30
CA PHE A 146 -19.65 -15.64 -0.09
C PHE A 146 -20.26 -15.24 -1.43
N ALA A 147 -20.79 -16.24 -2.15
CA ALA A 147 -21.62 -15.98 -3.31
C ALA A 147 -23.01 -15.52 -2.86
N TYR A 148 -23.59 -14.54 -3.57
CA TYR A 148 -24.96 -14.09 -3.36
C TYR A 148 -25.70 -13.98 -4.70
N LYS A 149 -27.03 -13.89 -4.63
CA LYS A 149 -27.92 -13.67 -5.76
C LYS A 149 -28.64 -12.34 -5.60
N ASP A 150 -29.27 -11.86 -6.67
CA ASP A 150 -30.12 -10.67 -6.60
C ASP A 150 -31.24 -10.84 -5.56
N GLY A 151 -31.49 -9.76 -4.81
CA GLY A 151 -32.49 -9.72 -3.74
C GLY A 151 -31.94 -9.98 -2.33
N LEU A 152 -30.62 -10.09 -2.14
CA LEU A 152 -30.02 -10.02 -0.81
C LEU A 152 -30.11 -8.58 -0.26
N ILE A 153 -30.61 -8.41 0.97
CA ILE A 153 -30.76 -7.10 1.61
C ILE A 153 -29.67 -6.89 2.67
N GLU A 154 -28.83 -5.86 2.50
CA GLU A 154 -27.71 -5.57 3.42
C GLU A 154 -28.20 -5.36 4.85
N ASP A 155 -29.20 -4.50 5.03
CA ASP A 155 -29.70 -4.14 6.37
C ASP A 155 -30.27 -5.35 7.12
N LYS A 156 -30.89 -6.30 6.40
CA LYS A 156 -31.36 -7.55 7.00
C LYS A 156 -30.19 -8.42 7.44
N LEU A 157 -29.18 -8.60 6.58
CA LEU A 157 -28.00 -9.37 6.92
C LEU A 157 -27.27 -8.75 8.11
N ARG A 158 -27.11 -7.42 8.12
CA ARG A 158 -26.55 -6.67 9.23
C ARG A 158 -27.34 -6.90 10.51
N LYS A 159 -28.67 -6.80 10.46
CA LYS A 159 -29.54 -7.07 11.61
C LYS A 159 -29.33 -8.46 12.18
N TYR A 160 -29.30 -9.49 11.33
CA TYR A 160 -29.06 -10.87 11.77
C TYR A 160 -27.65 -11.09 12.33
N LEU A 161 -26.63 -10.44 11.76
CA LEU A 161 -25.28 -10.50 12.33
C LEU A 161 -25.26 -9.84 13.71
N VAL A 162 -25.97 -8.72 13.89
CA VAL A 162 -25.99 -7.98 15.16
C VAL A 162 -26.61 -8.79 16.31
N GLU A 163 -27.45 -9.78 16.02
CA GLU A 163 -27.98 -10.71 17.02
C GLU A 163 -26.89 -11.58 17.69
N TYR A 164 -25.75 -11.80 17.01
CA TYR A 164 -24.67 -12.66 17.51
C TYR A 164 -23.37 -11.89 17.78
N ILE A 165 -23.17 -10.74 17.14
CA ILE A 165 -22.01 -9.87 17.33
C ILE A 165 -22.44 -8.43 17.49
N THR A 166 -21.80 -7.68 18.36
CA THR A 166 -22.11 -6.26 18.53
C THR A 166 -21.72 -5.46 17.27
N SER A 167 -22.40 -4.35 16.99
CA SER A 167 -22.25 -3.59 15.74
C SER A 167 -20.84 -3.04 15.51
N ASP A 168 -20.11 -2.72 16.59
CA ASP A 168 -18.70 -2.34 16.60
C ASP A 168 -17.77 -3.45 16.04
N ASN A 169 -18.22 -4.70 16.03
CA ASN A 169 -17.47 -5.81 15.46
C ASN A 169 -17.71 -6.00 13.95
N ILE A 170 -18.64 -5.24 13.34
CA ILE A 170 -18.92 -5.26 11.90
C ILE A 170 -18.28 -4.02 11.26
N ILE A 171 -17.23 -4.23 10.47
CA ILE A 171 -16.47 -3.16 9.83
C ILE A 171 -17.11 -2.76 8.50
N GLU A 172 -17.47 -3.74 7.68
CA GLU A 172 -18.04 -3.50 6.35
C GLU A 172 -18.89 -4.70 5.93
N ILE A 173 -19.98 -4.43 5.21
CA ILE A 173 -20.71 -5.42 4.42
C ILE A 173 -20.81 -4.84 3.01
N ASN A 174 -20.46 -5.61 1.99
CA ASN A 174 -20.36 -5.13 0.61
C ASN A 174 -20.78 -6.22 -0.38
N PHE A 175 -21.52 -5.83 -1.41
CA PHE A 175 -22.04 -6.68 -2.48
C PHE A 175 -21.63 -6.07 -3.82
N LYS A 176 -20.51 -6.51 -4.39
CA LYS A 176 -20.07 -6.10 -5.74
C LYS A 176 -20.00 -7.30 -6.66
N ASP A 177 -18.86 -7.96 -6.69
CA ASP A 177 -18.65 -9.18 -7.49
C ASP A 177 -18.90 -10.42 -6.62
N GLU A 178 -18.60 -10.31 -5.33
CA GLU A 178 -18.88 -11.29 -4.29
C GLU A 178 -19.39 -10.57 -3.03
N GLY A 179 -20.07 -11.30 -2.17
CA GLY A 179 -20.51 -10.80 -0.88
C GLY A 179 -19.34 -10.84 0.09
N ILE A 180 -19.05 -9.70 0.71
CA ILE A 180 -17.95 -9.55 1.66
C ILE A 180 -18.52 -9.03 2.98
N ILE A 181 -18.23 -9.74 4.07
CA ILE A 181 -18.37 -9.22 5.43
C ILE A 181 -16.97 -9.09 6.03
N LYS A 182 -16.61 -7.87 6.43
CA LYS A 182 -15.41 -7.59 7.21
C LYS A 182 -15.81 -7.42 8.67
N ILE A 183 -15.19 -8.21 9.53
CA ILE A 183 -15.40 -8.16 10.99
C ILE A 183 -14.08 -8.08 11.72
N THR A 184 -14.10 -7.62 12.96
CA THR A 184 -12.94 -7.73 13.85
C THR A 184 -12.68 -9.20 14.19
N LYS A 185 -11.46 -9.54 14.66
CA LYS A 185 -11.20 -10.88 15.20
C LYS A 185 -12.09 -11.26 16.38
N GLN A 186 -12.52 -10.30 17.20
CA GLN A 186 -13.45 -10.57 18.29
C GLN A 186 -14.84 -10.93 17.73
N GLY A 187 -15.30 -10.23 16.69
CA GLY A 187 -16.50 -10.59 15.94
C GLY A 187 -16.42 -11.99 15.34
N GLU A 188 -15.29 -12.34 14.71
CA GLU A 188 -15.10 -13.68 14.15
C GLU A 188 -15.19 -14.76 15.23
N LYS A 189 -14.52 -14.55 16.37
CA LYS A 189 -14.57 -15.49 17.50
C LYS A 189 -16.00 -15.70 17.98
N LYS A 190 -16.74 -14.61 18.23
CA LYS A 190 -18.15 -14.67 18.65
C LYS A 190 -19.04 -15.39 17.63
N LEU A 191 -18.86 -15.13 16.33
CA LEU A 191 -19.61 -15.86 15.29
C LEU A 191 -19.27 -17.35 15.25
N ARG A 192 -18.00 -17.72 15.47
CA ARG A 192 -17.60 -19.14 15.59
C ARG A 192 -18.24 -19.80 16.80
N ASP A 193 -18.31 -19.10 17.93
CA ASP A 193 -18.94 -19.61 19.14
C ASP A 193 -20.46 -19.77 18.92
N ALA A 194 -21.12 -18.80 18.27
CA ALA A 194 -22.52 -18.92 17.84
C ALA A 194 -22.74 -20.11 16.90
N ALA A 195 -21.88 -20.27 15.88
CA ALA A 195 -21.98 -21.41 14.95
C ALA A 195 -21.87 -22.76 15.68
N LYS A 196 -20.97 -22.88 16.66
CA LYS A 196 -20.83 -24.07 17.52
C LYS A 196 -22.09 -24.33 18.34
N LEU A 197 -22.69 -23.30 18.95
CA LEU A 197 -23.95 -23.42 19.69
C LEU A 197 -25.08 -23.96 18.80
N HIS A 198 -25.10 -23.55 17.53
CA HIS A 198 -26.05 -24.04 16.53
C HIS A 198 -25.62 -25.36 15.85
N LYS A 199 -24.56 -26.02 16.33
CA LYS A 199 -24.01 -27.27 15.77
C LYS A 199 -23.70 -27.17 14.27
N LYS A 200 -23.19 -26.02 13.83
CA LYS A 200 -22.82 -25.72 12.44
C LYS A 200 -21.36 -25.31 12.32
N THR A 201 -20.78 -25.50 11.15
CA THR A 201 -19.53 -24.80 10.81
C THR A 201 -19.79 -23.32 10.63
N LEU A 202 -18.76 -22.47 10.77
CA LEU A 202 -18.90 -21.03 10.53
C LEU A 202 -19.48 -20.74 9.15
N SER A 203 -19.02 -21.46 8.12
CA SER A 203 -19.52 -21.32 6.75
C SER A 203 -21.02 -21.63 6.66
N GLN A 204 -21.46 -22.78 7.17
CA GLN A 204 -22.88 -23.16 7.16
C GLN A 204 -23.76 -22.21 7.98
N PHE A 205 -23.22 -21.66 9.07
CA PHE A 205 -23.91 -20.70 9.91
C PHE A 205 -24.13 -19.39 9.15
N ILE A 206 -23.07 -18.85 8.52
CA ILE A 206 -23.15 -17.63 7.71
C ILE A 206 -24.07 -17.81 6.51
N SER A 207 -23.99 -18.94 5.79
CA SER A 207 -24.90 -19.23 4.67
C SER A 207 -26.36 -19.18 5.09
N LYS A 208 -26.71 -19.71 6.27
CA LYS A 208 -28.07 -19.62 6.80
C LYS A 208 -28.50 -18.17 7.07
N LEU A 209 -27.63 -17.34 7.65
CA LEU A 209 -27.95 -15.92 7.88
C LEU A 209 -28.15 -15.17 6.55
N ILE A 210 -27.34 -15.49 5.54
CA ILE A 210 -27.48 -14.94 4.19
C ILE A 210 -28.82 -15.35 3.56
N GLU A 211 -29.18 -16.64 3.64
CA GLU A 211 -30.47 -17.14 3.14
C GLU A 211 -31.68 -16.43 3.77
N GLN A 212 -31.62 -16.15 5.08
CA GLN A 212 -32.67 -15.41 5.79
C GLN A 212 -32.76 -13.93 5.38
N SER A 213 -31.72 -13.40 4.75
CA SER A 213 -31.59 -11.99 4.39
C SER A 213 -32.13 -11.66 3.00
N TYR A 214 -32.59 -12.66 2.23
CA TYR A 214 -33.22 -12.43 0.93
C TYR A 214 -34.62 -11.82 1.06
N VAL A 215 -35.04 -11.09 0.02
CA VAL A 215 -36.45 -10.76 -0.19
C VAL A 215 -37.24 -12.07 -0.27
N LYS A 216 -38.26 -12.23 0.58
CA LYS A 216 -39.21 -13.33 0.42
C LYS A 216 -39.91 -13.10 -0.91
N ARG A 217 -39.67 -13.97 -1.89
CA ARG A 217 -40.50 -13.98 -3.10
C ARG A 217 -41.93 -14.33 -2.66
N PRO A 218 -42.94 -13.56 -3.08
CA PRO A 218 -44.33 -13.84 -2.77
C PRO A 218 -44.75 -15.22 -3.32
#